data_AF-A0A520GY93-F1
#
_entry.id   AF-A0A520GY93-F1
#
_cell.length_a   1.000
_cell.length_b   1.000
_cell.length_c   1.000
_cell.angle_alpha   90.00
_cell.angle_beta   90.00
_cell.angle_gamma   90.00
#
_symmetry.space_group_name_H-M   'P 1'
#
loop_
_entity.id
_entity.type
_entity.pdbx_description
1 polymer ?
#
loop_
_entity_poly.entity_id
_entity_poly.type
_entity_poly.pdbx_seq_one_letter_code
_entity_poly.pdbx_strand_id
1 'polypeptide(L)' 'MSAVDRAALVAAARTSIAKGSKSFAAASTLFDPATRERAWLLYAWCRACDDIADGQDHGHTMSPVEDAAK' A
#
# COMPACT_ATOMS: atom_id res chain seq x y z
N MET A 1 -23.33 -7.56 3.10
CA MET A 1 -21.88 -7.64 2.83
C MET A 1 -21.31 -8.62 3.84
N SER A 2 -20.75 -9.76 3.41
CA SER A 2 -20.07 -10.65 4.37
C SER A 2 -18.94 -9.86 5.03
N ALA A 3 -18.72 -10.07 6.32
CA ALA A 3 -17.51 -9.55 6.96
C ALA A 3 -16.31 -10.06 6.16
N VAL A 4 -15.49 -9.14 5.64
CA VAL A 4 -14.27 -9.50 4.94
C VAL A 4 -13.35 -10.18 5.95
N ASP A 5 -12.84 -11.37 5.62
CA ASP A 5 -11.93 -12.10 6.50
C ASP A 5 -10.65 -11.28 6.74
N ARG A 6 -10.35 -10.99 8.01
CA ARG A 6 -9.18 -10.23 8.40
C ARG A 6 -7.89 -10.90 7.95
N ALA A 7 -7.81 -12.23 8.01
CA ALA A 7 -6.61 -12.94 7.61
C ALA A 7 -6.34 -12.76 6.10
N ALA A 8 -7.38 -12.86 5.28
CA ALA A 8 -7.29 -12.55 3.84
C ALA A 8 -6.84 -11.11 3.57
N LEU A 9 -7.38 -10.11 4.31
CA LEU A 9 -6.94 -8.71 4.17
C LEU A 9 -5.47 -8.51 4.53
N VAL A 10 -5.02 -9.11 5.63
CA VAL A 10 -3.62 -9.03 6.06
C VAL A 10 -2.69 -9.70 5.04
N ALA A 11 -3.09 -10.84 4.47
CA ALA A 11 -2.31 -11.53 3.44
C ALA A 11 -2.20 -10.70 2.15
N ALA A 12 -3.30 -10.08 1.70
CA ALA A 12 -3.29 -9.16 0.56
C ALA A 12 -2.40 -7.93 0.83
N ALA A 13 -2.53 -7.33 2.02
CA ALA A 13 -1.73 -6.17 2.42
C ALA A 13 -0.22 -6.49 2.49
N ARG A 14 0.14 -7.67 3.02
CA ARG A 14 1.53 -8.17 3.02
C ARG A 14 2.09 -8.29 1.60
N THR A 15 1.28 -8.75 0.66
CA THR A 15 1.67 -8.86 -0.75
C THR A 15 1.85 -7.48 -1.37
N SER A 16 0.96 -6.54 -1.07
CA SER A 16 1.02 -5.16 -1.54
C SER A 16 2.32 -4.46 -1.08
N ILE A 17 2.62 -4.48 0.22
CA ILE A 17 3.83 -3.83 0.74
C ILE A 17 5.13 -4.48 0.23
N ALA A 18 5.16 -5.81 0.07
CA ALA A 18 6.32 -6.50 -0.48
C ALA A 18 6.62 -6.10 -1.94
N LYS A 19 5.58 -5.83 -2.74
CA LYS A 19 5.71 -5.38 -4.13
C LYS A 19 5.99 -3.87 -4.23
N GLY A 20 5.30 -3.06 -3.45
CA GLY A 20 5.31 -1.60 -3.58
C GLY A 20 6.38 -0.88 -2.78
N SER A 21 6.92 -1.47 -1.71
CA SER A 21 7.96 -0.82 -0.89
C SER A 21 8.85 -1.82 -0.16
N LYS A 22 10.01 -2.15 -0.77
CA LYS A 22 10.98 -3.10 -0.20
C LYS A 22 11.56 -2.63 1.15
N SER A 23 11.85 -1.33 1.27
CA SER A 23 12.40 -0.76 2.51
C SER A 23 11.39 -0.80 3.64
N PHE A 24 10.13 -0.44 3.38
CA PHE A 24 9.11 -0.46 4.42
C PHE A 24 8.68 -1.89 4.78
N ALA A 25 8.62 -2.80 3.80
CA ALA A 25 8.42 -4.22 4.07
C ALA A 25 9.50 -4.77 5.01
N ALA A 26 10.77 -4.44 4.78
CA ALA A 26 11.87 -4.82 5.68
C ALA A 26 11.74 -4.18 7.07
N ALA A 27 11.52 -2.86 7.14
CA ALA A 27 11.38 -2.15 8.41
C ALA A 27 10.19 -2.66 9.24
N SER A 28 9.09 -3.08 8.59
CA SER A 28 7.91 -3.62 9.28
C SER A 28 8.23 -4.88 10.10
N THR A 29 9.32 -5.59 9.80
CA THR A 29 9.75 -6.78 10.56
C THR A 29 10.25 -6.47 11.96
N LEU A 30 10.56 -5.20 12.26
CA LEU A 30 10.97 -4.74 13.59
C LEU A 30 9.81 -4.65 14.58
N PHE A 31 8.57 -4.61 14.09
CA PHE A 31 7.38 -4.57 14.93
C PHE A 31 6.99 -5.95 15.45
N ASP A 32 6.27 -5.98 16.58
CA ASP A 32 5.56 -7.17 17.03
C ASP A 32 4.52 -7.63 15.96
N PRO A 33 4.10 -8.90 15.97
CA PRO A 33 3.22 -9.43 14.93
C PRO A 33 1.94 -8.61 14.70
N ALA A 34 1.27 -8.15 15.77
CA ALA A 34 0.01 -7.43 15.63
C ALA A 34 0.24 -6.02 15.05
N THR A 35 1.29 -5.32 15.48
CA THR A 35 1.65 -4.01 14.92
C THR A 35 2.12 -4.11 13.48
N ARG A 36 2.89 -5.15 13.15
CA ARG A 36 3.35 -5.41 11.79
C ARG A 36 2.18 -5.60 10.82
N GLU A 37 1.17 -6.37 11.20
CA GLU A 37 -0.04 -6.55 10.37
C GLU A 37 -0.80 -5.24 10.17
N ARG A 38 -0.91 -4.41 11.21
CA ARG A 38 -1.53 -3.07 11.10
C ARG A 38 -0.75 -2.16 10.16
N ALA A 39 0.59 -2.19 10.22
CA ALA A 39 1.44 -1.43 9.31
C ALA A 39 1.23 -1.85 7.84
N TRP A 40 1.11 -3.16 7.58
CA TRP A 40 0.80 -3.65 6.23
C TRP A 40 -0.56 -3.14 5.74
N LEU A 41 -1.60 -3.22 6.58
CA LEU A 41 -2.95 -2.74 6.24
C LEU A 41 -2.97 -1.23 5.97
N LEU A 42 -2.29 -0.44 6.80
CA LEU A 42 -2.15 1.01 6.61
C LEU A 42 -1.46 1.32 5.29
N TYR A 43 -0.33 0.65 5.01
CA TYR A 43 0.37 0.81 3.73
C TYR A 43 -0.54 0.50 2.53
N ALA A 44 -1.25 -0.62 2.57
CA ALA A 44 -2.12 -1.04 1.48
C ALA A 44 -3.26 -0.03 1.22
N TRP A 45 -3.81 0.56 2.29
CA TRP A 45 -4.81 1.62 2.18
C TRP A 45 -4.21 2.90 1.57
N CYS A 46 -3.08 3.39 2.10
CA CYS A 46 -2.41 4.57 1.54
C CYS A 46 -2.07 4.38 0.06
N ARG A 47 -1.54 3.21 -0.32
CA ARG A 47 -1.20 2.92 -1.71
C ARG A 47 -2.41 2.98 -2.63
N ALA A 48 -3.55 2.45 -2.20
CA ALA A 48 -4.79 2.52 -2.96
C ALA A 48 -5.33 3.95 -3.06
N CYS A 49 -5.19 4.77 -2.01
CA CYS A 49 -5.50 6.20 -2.08
C CYS A 49 -4.60 6.94 -3.08
N ASP A 50 -3.29 6.66 -3.06
CA ASP A 50 -2.33 7.23 -4.01
C ASP A 50 -2.68 6.81 -5.45
N ASP A 51 -3.00 5.53 -5.69
CA ASP A 51 -3.43 5.03 -7.01
C ASP A 51 -4.64 5.78 -7.57
N ILE A 52 -5.64 6.04 -6.71
CA ILE A 52 -6.84 6.80 -7.09
C ILE A 52 -6.50 8.27 -7.35
N ALA A 53 -5.70 8.88 -6.47
CA ALA A 53 -5.33 10.30 -6.57
C ALA A 53 -4.46 10.59 -7.79
N ASP A 54 -3.53 9.70 -8.11
CA ASP A 54 -2.62 9.81 -9.25
C ASP A 54 -3.31 9.49 -10.59
N GLY A 55 -4.60 9.14 -10.59
CA GLY A 55 -5.35 8.80 -11.80
C GLY A 55 -4.91 7.50 -12.45
N GLN A 56 -4.32 6.57 -11.69
CA GLN A 56 -3.85 5.29 -12.21
C GLN A 56 -4.98 4.25 -12.29
N ASP A 57 -5.84 4.39 -13.31
CA ASP A 57 -6.60 3.25 -13.80
C ASP A 57 -5.72 2.48 -14.80
N HIS A 58 -5.32 1.25 -14.47
CA HIS A 58 -4.50 0.35 -15.31
C HIS A 58 -3.02 0.72 -15.54
N GLY A 59 -2.31 1.25 -14.54
CA GLY A 59 -0.87 0.98 -14.34
C GLY A 59 0.12 1.33 -15.46
N HIS A 60 -0.25 2.17 -16.43
CA HIS A 60 0.66 2.62 -17.48
C HIS A 60 0.66 4.14 -17.59
N THR A 61 1.89 4.68 -17.54
CA THR A 61 2.30 6.08 -17.73
C THR A 61 1.86 7.09 -16.67
N MET A 62 2.77 7.34 -15.72
CA MET A 62 2.91 8.66 -15.12
C MET A 62 3.28 9.64 -16.25
N SER A 63 2.38 10.55 -16.61
CA SER A 63 2.76 11.75 -17.34
C SER A 63 3.44 12.71 -16.36
N PRO A 64 4.62 13.26 -16.68
CA PRO A 64 5.21 14.32 -15.87
C PRO A 64 4.22 15.48 -15.79
N VAL A 65 3.84 15.88 -14.57
CA VAL A 65 3.14 17.14 -14.37
C VAL A 65 4.19 18.24 -14.44
N GLU A 66 4.26 18.92 -15.59
CA GLU A 66 4.99 20.18 -15.69
C GLU A 66 4.29 21.20 -14.79
N ASP A 67 5.10 21.89 -13.97
CA ASP A 67 4.75 22.92 -12.99
C ASP A 67 4.28 22.49 -11.59
N ALA A 68 5.22 21.96 -10.80
CA ALA A 68 5.33 22.43 -9.41
C ALA A 68 6.06 23.79 -9.42
N ALA A 69 5.34 24.85 -9.81
CA ALA A 69 5.87 26.20 -9.81
C ALA A 69 6.07 26.71 -8.37
N LYS A 70 7.35 26.77 -7.99
CA LYS A 70 8.01 27.46 -6.85
C LYS A 70 7.77 26.97 -5.42
#